data_AF-K1T6W3-F1
#
_entry.id   AF-K1T6W3-F1
#
_cell.length_a   1.000
_cell.length_b   1.000
_cell.length_c   1.000
_cell.angle_alpha   90.00
_cell.angle_beta   90.00
_cell.angle_gamma   90.00
#
_symmetry.space_group_name_H-M   'P 1'
#
loop_
_entity.id
_entity.type
_entity.pdbx_description
1 polymer ?
#
loop_
_entity_poly.entity_id
_entity_poly.type
_entity_poly.pdbx_seq_one_letter_code
_entity_poly.pdbx_strand_id
1 'polypeptide(L)' 'MSVCIIYASKYGSAKKVAGLIAEKLGGCDIFNIAEDSFDLSKYNFVIIGSDIRMGTVDKLITKLLFRFIKPLSERKCAYF' A
#
# COMPACT_ATOMS: atom_id res chain seq x y z
N MET A 1 -12.36 -0.29 -12.46
CA MET A 1 -11.20 0.49 -11.99
C MET A 1 -10.33 -0.47 -11.19
N SER A 2 -9.06 -0.68 -11.54
CA SER A 2 -8.18 -1.59 -10.81
C SER A 2 -7.55 -0.88 -9.60
N VAL A 3 -7.73 -1.47 -8.42
CA VAL A 3 -7.25 -0.94 -7.14
C VAL A 3 -6.28 -1.95 -6.53
N CYS A 4 -5.16 -1.47 -6.01
CA CYS A 4 -4.31 -2.27 -5.13
C CYS A 4 -4.06 -1.57 -3.79
N ILE A 5 -3.89 -2.38 -2.76
CA ILE A 5 -3.42 -1.98 -1.44
C ILE A 5 -2.03 -2.56 -1.25
N ILE A 6 -1.04 -1.71 -1.03
CA ILE A 6 0.33 -2.12 -0.70
C ILE A 6 0.60 -1.69 0.72
N TYR A 7 0.97 -2.62 1.60
CA TYR A 7 1.23 -2.30 3.00
C TYR A 7 2.52 -2.91 3.52
N ALA A 8 3.07 -2.31 4.58
CA ALA A 8 4.06 -2.95 5.45
C ALA A 8 3.45 -3.17 6.83
N SER A 9 3.70 -4.33 7.43
CA SER A 9 3.25 -4.58 8.80
C SER A 9 4.17 -5.55 9.53
N LYS A 10 4.67 -5.13 10.69
CA LYS A 10 5.44 -6.02 11.57
C LYS A 10 4.58 -6.90 12.48
N TYR A 11 3.47 -6.36 12.99
CA TYR A 11 2.59 -7.05 13.96
C TYR A 11 1.16 -7.28 13.44
N GLY A 12 0.90 -6.97 12.16
CA GLY A 12 -0.35 -7.29 11.49
C GLY A 12 -1.44 -6.22 11.56
N SER A 13 -1.25 -5.09 12.26
CA SER A 13 -2.26 -4.01 12.31
C SER A 13 -2.58 -3.46 10.92
N ALA A 14 -1.57 -3.13 10.12
CA ALA A 14 -1.78 -2.63 8.75
C ALA A 14 -2.37 -3.70 7.84
N LYS A 15 -2.02 -4.99 8.03
CA LYS A 15 -2.65 -6.12 7.34
C LYS A 15 -4.15 -6.20 7.64
N LYS A 16 -4.54 -6.04 8.91
CA LYS A 16 -5.95 -6.04 9.33
C LYS A 16 -6.71 -4.88 8.68
N VAL A 17 -6.14 -3.67 8.69
CA VAL A 17 -6.77 -2.49 8.08
C VAL A 17 -6.87 -2.66 6.55
N ALA A 18 -5.83 -3.15 5.88
CA ALA A 18 -5.87 -3.46 4.45
C ALA A 18 -7.02 -4.42 4.11
N GLY A 19 -7.20 -5.50 4.90
CA GLY A 19 -8.30 -6.44 4.75
C GLY A 19 -9.68 -5.78 4.88
N LEU A 20 -9.87 -4.93 5.90
CA LEU A 20 -11.14 -4.21 6.11
C LEU A 20 -11.45 -3.21 4.97
N ILE A 21 -10.42 -2.55 4.43
CA ILE A 21 -10.58 -1.65 3.28
C ILE A 21 -10.98 -2.47 2.04
N ALA A 22 -10.31 -3.60 1.78
CA ALA A 22 -10.62 -4.45 0.64
C ALA A 22 -12.03 -5.03 0.69
N GLU A 23 -12.47 -5.48 1.87
CA GLU A 23 -13.83 -5.98 2.12
C GLU A 23 -14.87 -4.90 1.79
N LYS A 24 -14.66 -3.66 2.27
CA LYS A 24 -15.58 -2.54 2.03
C LYS A 24 -15.57 -2.04 0.59
N LEU A 25 -14.44 -2.10 -0.10
CA LEU A 25 -14.33 -1.72 -1.52
C LEU A 25 -14.97 -2.75 -2.45
N GLY A 26 -15.17 -3.99 -1.98
CA GLY A 26 -15.79 -5.06 -2.79
C GLY A 26 -14.88 -5.62 -3.88
N GLY A 27 -13.55 -5.48 -3.74
CA GLY A 27 -12.58 -6.06 -4.65
C GLY A 27 -11.36 -5.17 -4.93
N CYS A 28 -10.21 -5.55 -4.37
CA CYS A 28 -8.90 -5.00 -4.70
C CYS A 28 -7.81 -6.02 -4.36
N ASP A 29 -6.66 -5.90 -5.01
CA ASP A 29 -5.51 -6.76 -4.70
C ASP A 29 -4.76 -6.20 -3.49
N ILE A 30 -4.34 -7.08 -2.58
CA ILE A 30 -3.59 -6.70 -1.38
C ILE A 30 -2.19 -7.32 -1.47
N PHE A 31 -1.17 -6.49 -1.23
CA PHE A 31 0.23 -6.89 -1.23
C PHE A 31 0.93 -6.46 0.06
N ASN A 32 1.59 -7.40 0.72
CA ASN A 32 2.58 -7.13 1.74
C ASN A 32 3.92 -6.84 1.06
N ILE A 33 4.43 -5.61 1.16
CA ILE A 33 5.68 -5.20 0.49
C ILE A 33 6.91 -6.03 0.92
N ALA A 34 6.87 -6.66 2.09
CA ALA A 34 7.97 -7.50 2.57
C ALA A 34 7.98 -8.91 1.95
N GLU A 35 6.84 -9.39 1.46
CA GLU A 35 6.62 -10.80 1.08
C GLU A 35 6.21 -10.95 -0.40
N ASP A 36 5.48 -9.98 -0.92
CA ASP A 36 4.82 -10.08 -2.22
C ASP A 36 5.51 -9.23 -3.30
N SER A 37 5.51 -9.75 -4.52
CA SER A 37 5.80 -8.98 -5.72
C SER A 37 4.53 -8.38 -6.29
N PHE A 38 4.61 -7.14 -6.77
CA PHE A 38 3.50 -6.46 -7.42
C PHE A 38 3.97 -5.69 -8.66
N ASP A 39 3.03 -5.41 -9.56
CA ASP A 39 3.24 -4.58 -10.74
C ASP A 39 2.27 -3.39 -10.71
N LEU A 40 2.79 -2.21 -10.36
CA LEU A 40 2.01 -0.98 -10.25
C LEU A 40 1.38 -0.54 -11.58
N SER A 41 1.90 -0.98 -12.72
CA SER A 41 1.37 -0.57 -14.03
C SER A 41 -0.05 -1.08 -14.28
N LYS A 42 -0.47 -2.14 -13.57
CA LYS A 42 -1.80 -2.76 -13.68
C LYS A 42 -2.90 -2.00 -12.94
N TYR A 43 -2.53 -1.03 -12.08
CA TYR A 43 -3.45 -0.39 -11.15
C TYR A 43 -3.59 1.11 -11.42
N ASN A 44 -4.84 1.58 -11.37
CA ASN A 44 -5.18 2.99 -11.57
C ASN A 44 -5.30 3.74 -10.23
N PHE A 45 -5.57 3.01 -9.14
CA PHE A 45 -5.67 3.54 -7.79
C PHE A 45 -4.81 2.70 -6.84
N VAL A 46 -3.88 3.34 -6.15
CA VAL A 46 -2.96 2.70 -5.22
C VAL A 46 -3.25 3.21 -3.81
N ILE A 47 -3.46 2.29 -2.87
CA ILE A 47 -3.61 2.60 -1.45
C ILE A 47 -2.36 2.10 -0.73
N ILE A 48 -1.70 2.96 0.03
CA ILE A 48 -0.44 2.64 0.69
C ILE A 48 -0.64 2.63 2.21
N GLY A 49 -0.35 1.49 2.84
CA GLY A 49 -0.50 1.28 4.27
C GLY A 49 0.83 1.17 5.00
N SER A 50 1.01 1.88 6.11
CA SER A 50 2.21 1.76 6.95
C SER A 50 1.88 1.89 8.42
N ASP A 51 2.63 1.20 9.28
CA ASP A 51 2.73 1.61 10.68
C ASP A 51 3.60 2.88 10.81
N ILE A 52 3.29 3.68 11.82
CA ILE A 52 4.15 4.77 12.30
C ILE A 52 4.76 4.30 13.62
N ARG A 53 6.08 4.22 13.67
CA ARG A 53 6.82 3.86 14.87
C ARG A 53 7.84 4.94 15.18
N MET A 54 7.81 5.47 16.40
CA MET A 54 8.72 6.53 16.85
C MET A 54 8.74 7.74 15.90
N GLY A 55 7.57 8.14 15.38
CA GLY A 55 7.43 9.27 14.45
C GLY A 55 7.90 8.99 13.02
N THR A 56 8.23 7.74 12.69
CA THR A 56 8.72 7.36 11.35
C THR A 56 7.81 6.35 10.68
N VAL A 57 7.62 6.52 9.37
CA VAL A 57 6.97 5.55 8.47
C VAL A 57 7.89 4.35 8.28
N ASP A 58 7.32 3.17 8.02
CA ASP A 58 8.09 1.97 7.73
C ASP A 58 9.10 2.20 6.59
N LYS A 59 10.30 1.62 6.73
CA LYS A 59 11.41 1.82 5.80
C LYS A 59 11.12 1.26 4.41
N LEU A 60 10.39 0.14 4.31
CA LEU A 60 10.04 -0.46 3.03
C LEU A 60 9.04 0.43 2.29
N ILE A 61 8.05 0.96 3.00
CA ILE A 61 7.08 1.91 2.43
C ILE A 61 7.80 3.18 1.99
N THR A 62 8.66 3.74 2.83
CA THR A 62 9.47 4.91 2.47
C THR A 62 10.27 4.67 1.19
N LYS A 63 10.95 3.52 1.08
CA LYS A 63 11.71 3.14 -0.12
C LYS A 63 10.82 2.98 -1.35
N LEU A 64 9.62 2.41 -1.20
CA LEU A 64 8.63 2.31 -2.28
C LEU A 64 8.18 3.69 -2.77
N LEU A 65 7.84 4.60 -1.85
CA LEU A 65 7.39 5.95 -2.19
C LEU A 65 8.45 6.70 -3.00
N PHE A 66 9.71 6.64 -2.58
CA PHE A 66 10.80 7.26 -3.34
C PHE A 66 11.06 6.55 -4.67
N ARG A 67 11.02 5.22 -4.71
CA ARG A 67 11.23 4.45 -5.94
C ARG A 67 10.16 4.75 -7.01
N PHE A 68 8.91 4.94 -6.59
CA PHE A 68 7.77 5.11 -7.47
C PHE A 68 7.15 6.51 -7.41
N ILE A 69 7.91 7.52 -6.97
CA ILE A 69 7.40 8.88 -6.75
C ILE A 69 6.66 9.44 -7.97
N LYS A 70 7.27 9.32 -9.16
CA LYS A 70 6.68 9.80 -10.41
C LYS A 70 5.43 8.99 -10.79
N PRO A 71 5.49 7.64 -10.91
CA PRO A 71 4.30 6.81 -11.13
C PRO A 71 3.15 7.05 -10.15
N LEU A 72 3.42 7.29 -8.87
CA LEU A 72 2.40 7.52 -7.86
C LEU A 72 1.80 8.93 -7.96
N SER A 73 2.61 9.94 -8.29
CA SER A 73 2.12 11.33 -8.49
C SER A 73 1.16 11.48 -9.68
N GLU A 74 1.26 10.59 -10.67
CA GLU A 74 0.43 10.59 -11.88
C GLU A 74 -0.84 9.74 -11.74
N ARG A 75 -1.08 9.13 -10.57
CA ARG A 75 -2.21 8.23 -10.31
C ARG A 75 -2.99 8.67 -9.07
N LYS A 76 -4.22 8.14 -8.93
CA LYS A 76 -4.96 8.31 -7.67
C LYS A 76 -4.22 7.53 -6.58
N CYS A 77 -4.02 8.17 -5.44
CA CYS A 77 -3.35 7.58 -4.28
C CYS A 77 -4.13 7.88 -2.99
N ALA A 78 -4.11 6.94 -2.05
CA ALA A 78 -4.60 7.11 -0.68
C ALA A 78 -3.60 6.46 0.29
N TYR A 79 -3.61 6.90 1.55
CA TYR A 79 -2.63 6.50 2.55
C TYR A 79 -3.33 6.17 3.88
N PHE A 80 -2.87 5.14 4.59
CA PHE A 80 -3.35 4.77 5.93
C PHE A 80 -2.27 4.20 6.84
#